data_AF-A0A8D9BU76-F1
#
_entry.id   AF-A0A8D9BU76-F1
#
_cell.length_a   1.000
_cell.length_b   1.000
_cell.length_c   1.000
_cell.angle_alpha   90.00
_cell.angle_beta   90.00
_cell.angle_gamma   90.00
#
_symmetry.space_group_name_H-M   'P 1'
#
loop_
_entity.id
_entity.type
_entity.pdbx_description
1 polymer ?
#
loop_
_entity_poly.entity_id
_entity_poly.type
_entity_poly.pdbx_seq_one_letter_code
_entity_poly.pdbx_strand_id
1 'polypeptide(L)'
;MRLTLFVRKAIQIPLELKTHQQQIKSLYKRSVRNLEAFHDDIVQLRIESVMLRARFDEHKDEKDIVKIRTIVDSAEKELYENWHPCQIYFPNSPGGVAYQREGVTPDWVLDYWHPLERAQYPDYFNRREQRKKEFLVWWEKQYGKPTAADSGHH
;
A
#
# COMPACT_ATOMS: atom_id res chain seq x y z
N MET A 1 19.20 16.28 15.03
CA MET A 1 17.82 16.18 15.54
C MET A 1 16.91 15.81 14.38
N ARG A 2 16.26 14.65 14.46
CA ARG A 2 15.42 14.06 13.40
C ARG A 2 14.05 14.74 13.38
N LEU A 3 13.70 15.44 12.30
CA LEU A 3 12.38 16.03 12.05
C LEU A 3 11.61 15.35 10.90
N THR A 4 11.97 14.11 10.53
CA THR A 4 11.44 13.45 9.31
C THR A 4 10.81 12.08 9.55
N LEU A 5 10.05 11.89 10.63
CA LEU A 5 9.45 10.58 10.94
C LEU A 5 7.92 10.51 10.94
N PHE A 6 7.17 11.60 10.78
CA PHE A 6 5.73 11.57 11.12
C PHE A 6 4.71 11.78 9.99
N VAL A 7 5.11 12.07 8.75
CA VAL A 7 4.16 12.18 7.61
C VAL A 7 3.91 10.83 6.90
N ARG A 8 4.59 9.76 7.33
CA ARG A 8 4.69 8.48 6.60
C ARG A 8 3.41 7.60 6.52
N LYS A 9 2.24 8.00 7.04
CA LYS A 9 1.11 7.04 7.23
C LYS A 9 -0.22 7.31 6.53
N ALA A 10 -0.44 8.44 5.86
CA ALA A 10 -1.78 8.78 5.36
C ALA A 10 -1.94 8.90 3.84
N ILE A 11 -0.87 8.77 3.05
CA ILE A 11 -0.89 9.05 1.62
C ILE A 11 -0.38 7.82 0.86
N GLN A 12 -1.18 7.25 -0.04
CA GLN A 12 -0.78 6.14 -0.95
C GLN A 12 0.23 6.56 -2.03
N ILE A 13 0.75 7.79 -1.96
CA ILE A 13 1.79 8.29 -2.86
C ILE A 13 3.13 7.92 -2.21
N PRO A 14 4.02 7.17 -2.88
CA PRO A 14 5.35 6.94 -2.36
C PRO A 14 6.09 8.28 -2.30
N LEU A 15 6.22 8.85 -1.10
CA LEU A 15 6.99 10.07 -0.84
C LEU A 15 8.50 9.91 -1.12
N GLU A 16 8.98 8.67 -1.27
CA GLU A 16 10.39 8.34 -1.42
C GLU A 16 10.62 7.61 -2.76
N LEU A 17 11.70 7.98 -3.46
CA LEU A 17 12.16 7.28 -4.64
C LEU A 17 12.48 5.82 -4.28
N LYS A 18 11.98 4.88 -5.09
CA LYS A 18 12.25 3.45 -4.87
C LYS A 18 13.75 3.20 -4.92
N THR A 19 14.27 2.57 -3.88
CA THR A 19 15.66 2.07 -3.88
C THR A 19 15.81 0.95 -4.89
N HIS A 20 17.03 0.77 -5.41
CA HIS A 20 17.36 -0.30 -6.35
C HIS A 20 16.97 -1.70 -5.81
N GLN A 21 17.22 -1.97 -4.53
CA GLN A 21 16.83 -3.22 -3.89
C GLN A 21 15.31 -3.42 -3.88
N GLN A 22 14.51 -2.37 -3.67
CA GLN A 22 13.05 -2.45 -3.73
C GLN A 22 12.56 -2.71 -5.16
N GLN A 23 13.22 -2.15 -6.17
CA GLN A 23 12.90 -2.41 -7.58
C GLN A 23 13.11 -3.89 -7.92
N ILE A 24 14.25 -4.47 -7.55
CA ILE A 24 14.52 -5.91 -7.76
C ILE A 24 13.50 -6.78 -7.02
N LYS A 25 13.23 -6.50 -5.74
CA LYS A 25 12.23 -7.26 -4.97
C LYS A 25 10.84 -7.18 -5.60
N SER A 26 10.48 -6.01 -6.14
CA SER A 26 9.23 -5.80 -6.86
C SER A 26 9.21 -6.58 -8.18
N LEU A 27 10.31 -6.58 -8.94
CA LEU A 27 10.46 -7.37 -10.16
C LEU A 27 10.29 -8.87 -9.87
N TYR A 28 11.06 -9.41 -8.93
CA TYR A 28 10.96 -10.81 -8.51
C TYR A 28 9.53 -11.20 -8.10
N LYS A 29 8.87 -10.38 -7.26
CA LYS A 29 7.49 -10.64 -6.85
C LYS A 29 6.53 -10.65 -8.04
N ARG A 30 6.66 -9.71 -8.98
CA ARG A 30 5.82 -9.65 -10.19
C ARG A 30 6.05 -10.87 -11.08
N SER A 31 7.30 -11.28 -11.28
CA SER A 31 7.65 -12.46 -12.08
C SER A 31 7.04 -13.74 -11.50
N VAL A 32 7.12 -13.96 -10.18
CA VAL A 32 6.49 -15.13 -9.54
C VAL A 32 4.97 -15.10 -9.69
N ARG A 33 4.32 -13.93 -9.51
CA ARG A 33 2.86 -13.80 -9.72
C ARG A 33 2.44 -14.02 -11.16
N ASN A 34 3.31 -13.70 -12.11
CA ASN A 34 3.08 -14.00 -13.51
C ASN A 34 3.14 -15.51 -13.77
N LEU A 35 4.14 -16.21 -13.21
CA LEU A 35 4.23 -17.68 -13.28
C LEU A 35 3.00 -18.35 -12.66
N GLU A 36 2.54 -17.88 -11.49
CA GLU A 36 1.31 -18.36 -10.86
C GLU A 36 0.07 -18.25 -11.77
N ALA A 37 0.05 -17.29 -12.70
CA ALA A 37 -1.05 -17.13 -13.64
C ALA A 37 -0.95 -18.06 -14.87
N PHE A 38 0.25 -18.55 -15.21
CA PHE A 38 0.46 -19.50 -16.32
C PHE A 38 0.34 -20.96 -15.89
N HIS A 39 0.71 -21.29 -14.65
CA HIS A 39 0.75 -22.66 -14.15
C HIS A 39 -0.39 -22.96 -13.19
N ASP A 40 -1.30 -23.84 -13.63
CA ASP A 40 -2.37 -24.36 -12.78
C ASP A 40 -1.86 -25.40 -11.78
N ASP A 41 -0.84 -26.19 -12.15
CA ASP A 41 -0.24 -27.19 -11.26
C ASP A 41 0.79 -26.58 -10.30
N ILE A 42 0.60 -26.90 -9.02
CA ILE A 42 1.43 -26.42 -7.91
C ILE A 42 2.85 -26.99 -8.00
N VAL A 43 3.02 -28.22 -8.48
CA VAL A 43 4.35 -28.85 -8.58
C VAL A 43 5.18 -28.16 -9.67
N GLN A 44 4.59 -27.96 -10.85
CA GLN A 44 5.24 -27.23 -11.93
C GLN A 44 5.57 -25.78 -11.51
N LEU A 45 4.60 -25.07 -10.93
CA LEU A 45 4.81 -23.72 -10.40
C LEU A 45 5.99 -23.67 -9.42
N ARG A 46 6.11 -24.66 -8.54
CA ARG A 46 7.19 -24.73 -7.56
C ARG A 46 8.55 -24.89 -8.23
N ILE A 47 8.66 -25.80 -9.20
CA ILE A 47 9.90 -26.03 -9.95
C ILE A 47 10.32 -24.73 -10.64
N GLU A 48 9.41 -24.10 -11.38
CA GLU A 48 9.71 -22.88 -12.13
C GLU A 48 10.04 -21.70 -11.21
N SER A 49 9.36 -21.58 -10.07
CA SER A 49 9.68 -20.56 -9.06
C SER A 49 11.10 -20.74 -8.49
N VAL A 50 11.56 -21.98 -8.29
CA VAL A 50 12.91 -22.28 -7.82
C VAL A 50 13.95 -21.96 -8.91
N MET A 51 13.66 -22.31 -10.17
CA MET A 51 14.52 -21.96 -11.30
C MET A 51 14.63 -20.45 -11.49
N LEU A 52 13.51 -19.72 -11.38
CA LEU A 52 13.51 -18.27 -11.39
C LEU A 52 14.37 -17.73 -10.24
N ARG A 53 14.21 -18.28 -9.04
CA ARG A 53 15.01 -17.86 -7.88
C ARG A 53 16.52 -18.05 -8.11
N ALA A 54 16.92 -19.19 -8.67
CA ALA A 54 18.32 -19.46 -9.01
C ALA A 54 18.90 -18.40 -9.96
N ARG A 55 18.17 -18.01 -11.02
CA ARG A 55 18.57 -16.93 -11.95
C ARG A 55 18.80 -15.60 -11.23
N PHE A 56 17.95 -15.25 -10.25
CA PHE A 56 18.15 -14.03 -9.46
C PHE A 56 19.34 -14.14 -8.49
N ASP A 57 19.59 -15.32 -7.94
CA ASP A 57 20.69 -15.54 -7.00
C ASP A 57 22.07 -15.56 -7.72
N GLU A 58 22.13 -15.94 -9.00
CA GLU A 58 23.34 -15.84 -9.84
C GLU A 58 23.91 -14.42 -9.92
N HIS A 59 23.05 -13.40 -9.99
CA HIS A 59 23.45 -11.99 -10.12
C HIS A 59 23.41 -11.22 -8.79
N LYS A 60 23.29 -11.91 -7.65
CA LYS A 60 23.12 -11.29 -6.33
C LYS A 60 24.35 -10.51 -5.86
N ASP A 61 25.55 -11.02 -6.17
CA ASP A 61 26.82 -10.48 -5.68
C ASP A 61 27.51 -9.53 -6.68
N GLU A 62 26.81 -9.15 -7.76
CA GLU A 62 27.27 -8.17 -8.73
C GLU A 62 27.42 -6.78 -8.09
N LYS A 63 28.53 -6.10 -8.40
CA LYS A 63 28.86 -4.77 -7.84
C LYS A 63 28.80 -3.65 -8.86
N ASP A 64 28.89 -3.98 -10.15
CA ASP A 64 28.90 -3.00 -11.23
C ASP A 64 27.49 -2.49 -11.50
N ILE A 65 27.26 -1.21 -11.15
CA ILE A 65 25.96 -0.56 -11.23
C ILE A 65 25.43 -0.52 -12.67
N VAL A 66 26.31 -0.36 -13.67
CA VAL A 66 25.90 -0.27 -15.08
C VAL A 66 25.38 -1.62 -15.55
N LYS A 67 26.11 -2.70 -15.26
CA LYS A 67 25.70 -4.07 -15.58
C LYS A 67 24.39 -4.44 -14.89
N ILE A 68 24.29 -4.14 -13.60
CA ILE A 68 23.08 -4.39 -12.81
C ILE A 68 21.88 -3.72 -13.47
N ARG A 69 22.00 -2.44 -13.87
CA ARG A 69 20.92 -1.73 -14.54
C ARG A 69 20.54 -2.39 -15.86
N THR A 70 21.53 -2.77 -16.69
CA THR A 70 21.24 -3.45 -17.96
C THR A 70 20.54 -4.79 -17.77
N ILE A 71 20.90 -5.55 -16.72
CA ILE A 71 20.25 -6.82 -16.37
C ILE A 71 18.80 -6.56 -15.94
N VAL A 72 18.58 -5.59 -15.04
CA VAL A 72 17.24 -5.23 -14.59
C VAL A 72 16.36 -4.77 -15.76
N ASP A 73 16.87 -3.90 -16.62
CA ASP A 73 16.15 -3.39 -17.80
C ASP A 73 15.80 -4.55 -18.77
N SER A 74 16.73 -5.49 -18.99
CA SER A 74 16.47 -6.69 -19.81
C SER A 74 15.42 -7.62 -19.19
N ALA A 75 15.44 -7.80 -17.87
CA ALA A 75 14.50 -8.64 -17.15
C ALA A 75 13.10 -8.01 -17.06
N GLU A 76 13.00 -6.69 -16.96
CA GLU A 76 11.72 -5.98 -17.07
C GLU A 76 11.13 -6.14 -18.47
N LYS A 77 11.96 -6.09 -19.53
CA LYS A 77 11.52 -6.36 -20.89
C LYS A 77 11.05 -7.80 -21.08
N GLU A 78 11.82 -8.79 -20.60
CA GLU A 78 11.43 -10.21 -20.64
C GLU A 78 10.08 -10.44 -19.94
N LEU A 79 9.89 -9.83 -18.76
CA LEU A 79 8.64 -9.94 -18.02
C LEU A 79 7.46 -9.30 -18.77
N TYR A 80 7.69 -8.15 -19.43
CA TYR A 80 6.67 -7.47 -20.22
C TYR A 80 6.25 -8.28 -21.46
N GLU A 81 7.22 -8.89 -22.15
CA GLU A 81 6.95 -9.74 -23.32
C GLU A 81 6.19 -11.02 -22.93
N ASN A 82 6.50 -11.60 -21.77
CA ASN A 82 5.86 -12.81 -21.25
C ASN A 82 4.69 -12.51 -20.30
N TRP A 83 4.08 -11.33 -20.38
CA TRP A 83 3.04 -10.92 -19.43
C TRP A 83 1.75 -11.71 -19.64
N HIS A 84 1.22 -12.36 -18.59
CA HIS A 84 -0.04 -13.09 -18.70
C HIS A 84 -1.21 -12.11 -18.95
N PRO A 85 -2.06 -12.35 -19.96
CA PRO A 85 -3.17 -11.44 -20.28
C PRO A 85 -4.21 -11.35 -19.15
N CYS A 86 -4.41 -12.44 -18.41
CA CYS A 86 -5.39 -12.54 -17.33
C CYS A 86 -4.70 -12.81 -15.99
N GLN A 87 -4.03 -11.80 -15.41
CA GLN A 87 -3.34 -11.98 -14.14
C GLN A 87 -4.30 -12.30 -12.98
N ILE A 88 -3.82 -13.08 -12.01
CA ILE A 88 -4.58 -13.43 -10.82
C ILE A 88 -4.44 -12.32 -9.78
N TYR A 89 -5.55 -11.66 -9.47
CA TYR A 89 -5.63 -10.66 -8.39
C TYR A 89 -6.30 -11.27 -7.15
N PHE A 90 -5.83 -10.88 -5.97
CA PHE A 90 -6.54 -11.23 -4.74
C PHE A 90 -7.89 -10.53 -4.69
N PRO A 91 -8.94 -11.16 -4.16
CA PRO A 91 -10.30 -10.62 -4.22
C PRO A 91 -10.42 -9.17 -3.75
N ASN A 92 -9.78 -8.83 -2.63
CA ASN A 92 -9.85 -7.49 -2.01
C ASN A 92 -8.73 -6.56 -2.46
N SER A 93 -7.82 -7.00 -3.32
CA SER A 93 -6.74 -6.15 -3.85
C SER A 93 -7.24 -5.31 -5.02
N PRO A 94 -6.63 -4.16 -5.34
CA PRO A 94 -6.99 -3.38 -6.53
C PRO A 94 -7.00 -4.25 -7.79
N GLY A 95 -8.10 -4.22 -8.55
CA GLY A 95 -8.30 -5.08 -9.73
C GLY A 95 -8.88 -6.46 -9.43
N GLY A 96 -9.04 -6.84 -8.16
CA GLY A 96 -9.72 -8.06 -7.74
C GLY A 96 -11.25 -7.95 -7.80
N VAL A 97 -11.92 -9.10 -7.85
CA VAL A 97 -13.38 -9.20 -8.03
C VAL A 97 -14.21 -8.56 -6.89
N ALA A 98 -13.65 -8.48 -5.68
CA ALA A 98 -14.32 -7.92 -4.50
C ALA A 98 -13.70 -6.59 -4.06
N TYR A 99 -12.85 -5.98 -4.90
CA TYR A 99 -12.21 -4.72 -4.57
C TYR A 99 -13.25 -3.62 -4.38
N GLN A 100 -13.23 -2.98 -3.20
CA GLN A 100 -14.18 -1.92 -2.83
C GLN A 100 -15.65 -2.32 -3.00
N ARG A 101 -15.97 -3.62 -2.87
CA ARG A 101 -17.34 -4.11 -2.95
C ARG A 101 -18.24 -3.50 -1.88
N GLU A 102 -17.70 -3.27 -0.69
CA GLU A 102 -18.39 -2.62 0.42
C GLU A 102 -17.98 -1.15 0.50
N GLY A 103 -18.96 -0.26 0.36
CA GLY A 103 -18.76 1.18 0.56
C GLY A 103 -18.69 1.49 2.05
N VAL A 104 -17.51 1.90 2.53
CA VAL A 104 -17.35 2.34 3.92
C VAL A 104 -17.85 3.78 4.04
N THR A 105 -18.94 3.99 4.77
CA THR A 105 -19.41 5.33 5.11
C THR A 105 -18.50 5.95 6.17
N PRO A 106 -18.15 7.23 6.04
CA PRO A 106 -17.28 7.87 7.02
C PRO A 106 -18.03 8.14 8.33
N ASP A 107 -17.32 8.08 9.46
CA ASP A 107 -17.91 8.16 10.81
C ASP A 107 -18.70 9.46 11.07
N TRP A 108 -18.27 10.58 10.46
CA TRP A 108 -18.92 11.88 10.62
C TRP A 108 -20.38 11.90 10.12
N VAL A 109 -20.80 10.93 9.30
CA VAL A 109 -22.21 10.83 8.85
C VAL A 109 -23.16 10.66 10.05
N LEU A 110 -22.70 10.02 11.13
CA LEU A 110 -23.47 9.81 12.35
C LEU A 110 -23.78 11.10 13.11
N ASP A 111 -23.13 12.21 12.78
CA ASP A 111 -23.41 13.52 13.39
C ASP A 111 -24.68 14.17 12.84
N TYR A 112 -25.10 13.77 11.64
CA TYR A 112 -26.33 14.27 11.02
C TYR A 112 -27.60 13.54 11.47
N TRP A 113 -27.47 12.50 12.29
CA TRP A 113 -28.61 11.71 12.76
C TRP A 113 -29.56 12.52 13.64
N HIS A 114 -30.87 12.29 13.46
CA HIS A 114 -31.89 12.97 14.24
C HIS A 114 -31.74 12.60 15.74
N PRO A 115 -31.97 13.52 16.70
CA PRO A 115 -31.83 13.21 18.13
C PRO A 115 -32.61 11.97 18.59
N LEU A 116 -33.76 11.69 17.98
CA LEU A 116 -34.55 10.48 18.28
C LEU A 116 -33.83 9.19 17.87
N GLU A 117 -33.15 9.18 16.73
CA GLU A 117 -32.36 8.03 16.25
C GLU A 117 -31.11 7.83 17.13
N ARG A 118 -30.52 8.94 17.60
CA ARG A 118 -29.38 8.89 18.53
C ARG A 118 -29.79 8.38 19.90
N ALA A 119 -30.99 8.74 20.38
CA ALA A 119 -31.54 8.28 21.65
C ALA A 119 -31.76 6.77 21.70
N GLN A 120 -31.87 6.09 20.56
CA GLN A 120 -31.95 4.63 20.48
C GLN A 120 -30.64 3.94 20.92
N TYR A 121 -29.49 4.62 20.79
CA TYR A 121 -28.16 4.04 21.07
C TYR A 121 -27.35 4.90 22.06
N PRO A 122 -27.83 5.11 23.30
CA PRO A 122 -27.25 6.07 24.24
C PRO A 122 -25.79 5.76 24.58
N ASP A 123 -25.46 4.49 24.87
CA ASP A 123 -24.11 4.08 25.26
C ASP A 123 -23.08 4.21 24.13
N TYR A 124 -23.52 4.09 22.88
CA TYR A 124 -22.66 4.28 21.72
C TYR A 124 -22.32 5.75 21.53
N PHE A 125 -23.33 6.63 21.54
CA PHE A 125 -23.14 8.06 21.35
C PHE A 125 -22.38 8.71 22.51
N ASN A 126 -22.61 8.29 23.76
CA ASN A 126 -21.84 8.77 24.92
C ASN A 126 -20.33 8.47 24.78
N ARG A 127 -19.98 7.25 24.39
CA ARG A 127 -18.58 6.86 24.13
C ARG A 127 -17.98 7.60 22.93
N ARG A 128 -18.79 7.86 21.89
CA ARG A 128 -18.35 8.61 20.71
C ARG A 128 -18.03 10.06 21.06
N GLU A 129 -18.87 10.74 21.83
CA GLU A 129 -18.60 12.11 22.28
C GLU A 129 -17.36 12.22 23.16
N GLN A 130 -17.09 11.22 24.01
CA GLN A 130 -15.84 11.14 24.75
C GLN A 130 -14.63 11.05 23.80
N ARG A 131 -14.66 10.15 22.82
CA ARG A 131 -13.56 9.99 21.84
C ARG A 131 -13.32 11.26 21.01
N LYS A 132 -14.36 12.03 20.67
CA LYS A 132 -14.20 13.33 19.99
C LYS A 132 -13.43 14.33 20.84
N LYS A 133 -13.73 14.41 22.15
CA LYS A 133 -12.99 15.28 23.08
C LYS A 133 -11.53 14.86 23.19
N GLU A 134 -11.28 13.55 23.31
CA GLU A 134 -9.92 13.00 23.33
C GLU A 134 -9.15 13.33 22.04
N PHE A 135 -9.81 13.24 20.88
CA PHE A 135 -9.21 13.60 19.59
C PHE A 135 -8.83 15.08 19.53
N LEU A 136 -9.68 16.00 20.01
CA LEU A 136 -9.36 17.42 20.05
C LEU A 136 -8.15 17.71 20.94
N VAL A 137 -8.10 17.13 22.13
CA VAL A 137 -6.95 17.27 23.05
C VAL A 137 -5.66 16.71 22.42
N TRP A 138 -5.76 15.55 21.77
CA TRP A 138 -4.62 14.96 21.05
C TRP A 138 -4.16 15.84 19.89
N TRP A 139 -5.10 16.38 19.11
CA TRP A 139 -4.83 17.25 17.97
C TRP A 139 -4.12 18.54 18.38
N GLU A 140 -4.65 19.24 19.38
CA GLU A 140 -4.03 20.45 19.94
C GLU A 140 -2.62 20.17 20.47
N LYS A 141 -2.40 18.99 21.06
CA LYS A 141 -1.07 18.57 21.52
C LYS A 141 -0.09 18.28 20.38
N GLN A 142 -0.55 17.71 19.27
CA GLN A 142 0.32 17.35 18.14
C GLN A 142 0.67 18.55 17.25
N TYR A 143 -0.30 19.41 16.96
CA TYR A 143 -0.17 20.46 15.95
C TYR A 143 -0.24 21.87 16.51
N GLY A 144 -0.57 22.04 17.80
CA GLY A 144 -0.75 23.35 18.42
C GLY A 144 -2.08 24.00 18.01
N LYS A 145 -2.30 25.22 18.54
CA LYS A 145 -3.42 26.06 18.09
C LYS A 145 -2.98 26.83 16.84
N PRO A 146 -3.83 26.91 15.80
CA PRO A 146 -3.48 27.66 14.59
C PRO A 146 -3.16 29.11 14.96
N THR A 147 -1.99 29.57 14.56
CA THR A 147 -1.54 30.95 14.76
C THR A 147 -2.05 31.81 13.60
N ALA A 148 -2.27 33.11 13.81
CA ALA A 148 -2.71 34.03 12.75
C ALA A 148 -1.75 34.10 11.54
N ALA A 149 -0.54 33.56 11.66
CA ALA A 149 0.45 33.44 10.58
C ALA A 149 0.22 32.24 9.64
N ASP A 150 -0.49 31.19 10.09
CA ASP A 150 -0.68 29.95 9.32
C ASP A 150 -1.78 30.06 8.24
N SER A 151 -2.60 31.11 8.29
CA SER A 151 -3.68 31.38 7.32
C SER A 151 -3.20 32.02 6.00
N GLY A 152 -1.90 32.22 5.82
CA GLY A 152 -1.33 33.00 4.70
C GLY A 152 -0.77 32.20 3.52
N HIS A 153 -0.77 30.86 3.57
CA HIS A 153 -0.14 30.04 2.53
C HIS A 153 -1.12 29.01 1.96
N HIS A 154 -1.71 29.38 0.83
CA HIS A 154 -2.30 28.48 -0.16
C HIS A 154 -1.43 28.53 -1.42
#